data_AF-A0A0Q0I4B2-F1
#
_entry.id   AF-A0A0Q0I4B2-F1
#
_cell.length_a   1.000
_cell.length_b   1.000
_cell.length_c   1.000
_cell.angle_alpha   90.00
_cell.angle_beta   90.00
_cell.angle_gamma   90.00
#
_symmetry.space_group_name_H-M   'P 1'
#
loop_
_entity.id
_entity.type
_entity.pdbx_description
1 polymer ?
#
loop_
_entity_poly.entity_id
_entity_poly.type
_entity_poly.pdbx_seq_one_letter_code
_entity_poly.pdbx_strand_id
1 'polypeptide(L)'
;MRLTLVATFALAITSQAHASVEEQLATCANHTDKLDRLMCYDALAASVSTATSTLSTSQTAKAVTAPAAVAVTSTQTNTAPVTPTAPVEASANTAEQEFGLKNVAEKDEQEFGLKQVADDEEDVRLYAEVSSIKKDPYGSLIVTLANEQTWKQVGTERYKLKSGQTIFIKKGALGSFLLGSDGRNSTMRVKRLK
;
A
#
# COMPACT_ATOMS: atom_id res chain seq x y z
N MET A 1 48.28 -49.50 -35.96
CA MET A 1 47.75 -50.74 -35.37
C MET A 1 46.81 -50.32 -34.23
N ARG A 2 45.51 -50.13 -34.47
CA ARG A 2 44.41 -51.12 -34.39
C ARG A 2 44.41 -51.94 -33.10
N LEU A 3 43.46 -51.66 -32.18
CA LEU A 3 42.50 -52.61 -31.57
C LEU A 3 41.55 -51.82 -30.62
N THR A 4 40.30 -51.54 -31.01
CA THR A 4 39.02 -52.24 -30.69
C THR A 4 38.25 -51.67 -29.48
N LEU A 5 37.14 -50.99 -29.80
CA LEU A 5 35.77 -51.20 -29.32
C LEU A 5 35.57 -51.66 -27.85
N VAL A 6 35.02 -50.76 -27.02
CA VAL A 6 33.90 -51.09 -26.12
C VAL A 6 32.88 -49.95 -26.19
N ALA A 7 31.72 -50.26 -26.75
CA ALA A 7 30.51 -49.45 -26.61
C ALA A 7 29.93 -49.68 -25.20
N THR A 8 29.94 -48.67 -24.35
CA THR A 8 29.04 -48.60 -23.19
C THR A 8 28.09 -47.44 -23.39
N PHE A 9 26.95 -47.79 -23.97
CA PHE A 9 25.73 -46.99 -24.00
C PHE A 9 25.22 -46.86 -22.56
N ALA A 10 25.67 -45.83 -21.83
CA ALA A 10 25.11 -45.48 -20.54
C ALA A 10 23.85 -44.65 -20.80
N LEU A 11 22.72 -45.36 -20.77
CA LEU A 11 21.37 -44.83 -20.76
C LEU A 11 21.20 -43.93 -19.52
N ALA A 12 21.43 -42.63 -19.67
CA ALA A 12 21.08 -41.65 -18.64
C ALA A 12 19.56 -41.49 -18.64
N ILE A 13 18.90 -42.20 -17.72
CA ILE A 13 17.49 -42.05 -17.40
C ILE A 13 17.29 -40.62 -16.88
N THR A 14 16.70 -39.74 -17.70
CA THR A 14 16.20 -38.46 -17.23
C THR A 14 14.93 -38.70 -16.43
N SER A 15 15.07 -38.88 -15.12
CA SER A 15 13.95 -38.75 -14.20
C SER A 15 13.56 -37.28 -14.13
N GLN A 16 12.49 -36.86 -14.82
CA GLN A 16 11.78 -35.64 -14.47
C GLN A 16 11.08 -35.86 -13.13
N ALA A 17 11.81 -35.63 -12.03
CA ALA A 17 11.20 -35.35 -10.75
C ALA A 17 10.53 -33.98 -10.88
N HIS A 18 9.22 -33.96 -11.12
CA HIS A 18 8.44 -32.75 -10.93
C HIS A 18 8.46 -32.48 -9.43
N ALA A 19 9.40 -31.63 -9.00
CA ALA A 19 9.38 -31.06 -7.66
C ALA A 19 7.98 -30.47 -7.46
N SER A 20 7.28 -30.92 -6.43
CA SER A 20 5.97 -30.40 -6.11
C SER A 20 6.09 -28.91 -5.79
N VAL A 21 5.00 -28.17 -5.88
CA VAL A 21 5.03 -26.71 -5.67
C VAL A 21 5.59 -26.38 -4.28
N GLU A 22 5.37 -27.25 -3.30
CA GLU A 22 5.91 -27.17 -1.94
C GLU A 22 7.44 -27.27 -1.90
N GLU A 23 8.03 -28.17 -2.69
CA GLU A 23 9.49 -28.34 -2.79
C GLU A 23 10.14 -27.14 -3.50
N GLN A 24 9.49 -26.62 -4.54
CA GLN A 24 9.94 -25.41 -5.24
C GLN A 24 9.88 -24.19 -4.32
N LEU A 25 8.87 -24.11 -3.45
CA LEU A 25 8.75 -23.06 -2.45
C LEU A 25 9.85 -23.14 -1.38
N ALA A 26 10.18 -24.36 -0.92
CA ALA A 26 11.28 -24.60 0.01
C ALA A 26 12.64 -24.24 -0.61
N THR A 27 12.83 -24.52 -1.91
CA THR A 27 14.03 -24.12 -2.66
C THR A 27 14.18 -22.60 -2.70
N CYS A 28 13.12 -21.86 -3.02
CA CYS A 28 13.17 -20.40 -3.01
C CYS A 28 13.45 -19.82 -1.61
N ALA A 29 12.95 -20.45 -0.54
CA ALA A 29 13.18 -20.00 0.83
C ALA A 29 14.65 -20.08 1.28
N ASN A 30 15.44 -20.97 0.66
CA ASN A 30 16.83 -21.21 1.04
C ASN A 30 17.82 -20.18 0.45
N HIS A 31 17.37 -19.27 -0.41
CA HIS A 31 18.23 -18.21 -0.94
C HIS A 31 18.58 -17.18 0.14
N THR A 32 19.88 -16.92 0.30
CA THR A 32 20.40 -15.96 1.28
C THR A 32 20.35 -14.52 0.77
N ASP A 33 20.54 -14.31 -0.54
CA ASP A 33 20.41 -13.00 -1.16
C ASP A 33 18.93 -12.60 -1.27
N LYS A 34 18.63 -11.37 -0.83
CA LYS A 34 17.24 -10.87 -0.76
C LYS A 34 16.63 -10.67 -2.14
N LEU A 35 17.42 -10.23 -3.13
CA LEU A 35 16.94 -9.99 -4.47
C LEU A 35 16.73 -11.32 -5.20
N ASP A 36 17.68 -12.25 -5.10
CA ASP A 36 17.53 -13.59 -5.69
C ASP A 36 16.32 -14.34 -5.15
N ARG A 37 16.10 -14.26 -3.83
CA ARG A 37 14.93 -14.86 -3.18
C ARG A 37 13.63 -14.30 -3.72
N LEU A 38 13.56 -12.97 -3.90
CA LEU A 38 12.37 -12.29 -4.43
C LEU A 38 12.09 -12.75 -5.86
N MET A 39 13.12 -12.75 -6.72
CA MET A 39 12.99 -13.17 -8.11
C MET A 39 12.58 -14.65 -8.24
N CYS A 40 13.07 -15.52 -7.34
CA CYS A 40 12.68 -16.93 -7.29
C CYS A 40 11.18 -17.11 -7.01
N TYR A 41 10.65 -16.41 -5.99
CA TYR A 41 9.22 -16.47 -5.66
C TYR A 41 8.34 -15.92 -6.78
N ASP A 42 8.73 -14.81 -7.40
CA ASP A 42 7.96 -14.21 -8.51
C ASP A 42 7.88 -15.15 -9.71
N ALA A 43 8.99 -15.82 -10.06
CA ALA A 43 9.02 -16.82 -11.13
C ALA A 43 8.12 -18.04 -10.81
N LEU A 44 8.15 -18.53 -9.56
CA LEU A 44 7.28 -19.61 -9.11
C LEU A 44 5.80 -19.21 -9.19
N ALA A 45 5.44 -18.01 -8.76
CA ALA A 45 4.07 -17.48 -8.83
C ALA A 45 3.56 -17.33 -10.27
N ALA A 46 4.41 -16.89 -11.20
CA ALA A 46 4.08 -16.81 -12.62
C ALA A 46 3.77 -18.20 -13.20
N SER A 47 4.54 -19.23 -12.81
CA SER A 47 4.32 -20.60 -13.27
C SER A 47 2.97 -21.19 -12.83
N VAL A 48 2.55 -20.94 -11.58
CA VAL A 48 1.24 -21.38 -11.05
C VAL A 48 0.08 -20.62 -11.72
N SER A 49 0.29 -19.34 -12.02
CA SER A 49 -0.72 -18.52 -12.71
C SER A 49 -1.01 -19.03 -14.12
N THR A 50 0.03 -19.45 -14.85
CA THR A 50 -0.14 -20.05 -16.18
C THR A 50 -0.84 -21.41 -16.16
N ALA A 51 -0.60 -22.24 -15.13
CA ALA A 51 -1.30 -23.51 -14.93
C ALA A 51 -2.80 -23.34 -14.60
N THR A 52 -3.17 -22.24 -13.95
CA THR A 52 -4.57 -21.93 -13.62
C THR A 52 -5.33 -21.39 -14.84
N SER A 53 -4.66 -20.66 -15.72
CA SER A 53 -5.29 -20.07 -16.91
C SER A 53 -5.70 -21.11 -17.97
N THR A 54 -5.10 -22.30 -17.98
CA THR A 54 -5.47 -23.39 -18.90
C THR A 54 -6.75 -24.13 -18.52
N LEU A 55 -7.30 -23.91 -17.32
CA LEU A 55 -8.52 -24.56 -16.83
C LEU A 55 -9.79 -23.69 -16.97
N SER A 56 -9.67 -22.42 -17.41
CA SER A 56 -10.78 -21.46 -17.39
C SER A 56 -11.36 -21.08 -18.76
N THR A 57 -10.94 -21.71 -19.86
CA THR A 57 -11.57 -21.55 -21.19
C THR A 57 -12.65 -22.60 -21.43
N SER A 58 -13.66 -22.62 -20.55
CA SER A 58 -14.97 -23.21 -20.89
C SER A 58 -16.00 -22.71 -19.89
N GLN A 59 -16.44 -21.46 -20.04
CA GLN A 59 -17.78 -21.05 -19.61
C GLN A 59 -18.21 -19.75 -20.29
N THR A 60 -19.08 -19.98 -21.27
CA THR A 60 -19.88 -19.06 -22.07
C THR A 60 -20.60 -18.02 -21.23
N ALA A 61 -20.52 -16.78 -21.69
CA ALA A 61 -21.28 -15.65 -21.21
C ALA A 61 -22.79 -15.92 -21.18
N LYS A 62 -23.43 -15.66 -20.03
CA LYS A 62 -24.86 -15.41 -19.95
C LYS A 62 -25.13 -14.28 -18.98
N ALA A 63 -25.48 -13.13 -19.55
CA ALA A 63 -25.99 -11.96 -18.85
C ALA A 63 -27.31 -12.29 -18.14
N VAL A 64 -27.45 -11.92 -16.86
CA VAL A 64 -28.75 -11.70 -16.22
C VAL A 64 -28.66 -10.53 -15.24
N THR A 65 -29.71 -9.74 -15.34
CA THR A 65 -30.12 -8.46 -14.77
C THR A 65 -30.32 -8.47 -13.25
N ALA A 66 -30.13 -7.29 -12.65
CA ALA A 66 -30.51 -6.83 -11.30
C ALA A 66 -32.02 -7.10 -10.96
N PRO A 67 -32.54 -6.94 -9.72
CA PRO A 67 -32.10 -6.03 -8.65
C PRO A 67 -32.24 -6.51 -7.17
N ALA A 68 -31.50 -5.90 -6.24
CA ALA A 68 -31.88 -5.82 -4.82
C ALA A 68 -31.01 -4.80 -4.08
N ALA A 69 -31.62 -3.73 -3.56
CA ALA A 69 -30.97 -2.86 -2.59
C ALA A 69 -31.97 -2.53 -1.47
N VAL A 70 -31.86 -3.31 -0.40
CA VAL A 70 -32.43 -3.06 0.92
C VAL A 70 -31.43 -2.15 1.64
N ALA A 71 -31.86 -0.97 2.10
CA ALA A 71 -31.04 -0.09 2.92
C ALA A 71 -31.60 -0.09 4.35
N VAL A 72 -30.88 -0.75 5.25
CA VAL A 72 -31.10 -0.74 6.69
C VAL A 72 -30.28 0.41 7.27
N THR A 73 -30.95 1.33 7.95
CA THR A 73 -30.34 2.46 8.66
C THR A 73 -30.02 2.02 10.08
N SER A 74 -28.77 2.20 10.52
CA SER A 74 -28.38 2.09 11.93
C SER A 74 -27.47 3.24 12.28
N THR A 75 -28.05 4.24 12.92
CA THR A 75 -27.38 5.34 13.62
C THR A 75 -27.02 4.87 15.02
N GLN A 76 -25.75 4.89 15.38
CA GLN A 76 -25.34 4.84 16.79
C GLN A 76 -24.36 5.97 17.09
N THR A 77 -24.72 6.67 18.16
CA THR A 77 -24.25 7.96 18.66
C THR A 77 -23.01 7.82 19.51
N ASN A 78 -22.07 8.75 19.32
CA ASN A 78 -21.02 9.14 20.26
C ASN A 78 -21.57 9.32 21.69
N THR A 79 -20.82 8.89 22.71
CA THR A 79 -20.37 9.79 23.79
C THR A 79 -19.16 9.20 24.53
N ALA A 80 -18.08 9.98 24.64
CA ALA A 80 -16.99 9.83 25.61
C ALA A 80 -17.43 10.44 26.97
N PRO A 81 -16.56 10.84 27.91
CA PRO A 81 -15.25 10.35 28.39
C PRO A 81 -15.30 10.10 29.93
N VAL A 82 -14.25 9.57 30.56
CA VAL A 82 -13.81 10.03 31.90
C VAL A 82 -12.40 9.51 32.25
N THR A 83 -11.55 10.47 32.59
CA THR A 83 -10.29 10.43 33.34
C THR A 83 -10.53 11.38 34.53
N PRO A 84 -9.66 11.57 35.56
CA PRO A 84 -8.54 10.80 36.15
C PRO A 84 -8.85 10.44 37.63
N THR A 85 -7.94 9.77 38.34
CA THR A 85 -7.57 10.12 39.75
C THR A 85 -6.34 9.31 40.19
N ALA A 86 -5.26 10.01 40.52
CA ALA A 86 -4.17 9.61 41.43
C ALA A 86 -4.44 10.33 42.78
N PRO A 87 -3.96 9.87 43.96
CA PRO A 87 -2.56 10.16 44.36
C PRO A 87 -1.87 9.19 45.38
N VAL A 88 -0.52 9.16 45.31
CA VAL A 88 0.50 9.26 46.39
C VAL A 88 0.40 8.39 47.65
N GLU A 89 1.45 7.57 47.94
CA GLU A 89 2.32 7.74 49.12
C GLU A 89 3.61 6.89 49.05
N ALA A 90 4.67 7.39 49.68
CA ALA A 90 6.05 6.91 49.66
C ALA A 90 6.48 6.35 51.02
N SER A 91 7.35 5.34 51.05
CA SER A 91 8.54 5.30 51.92
C SER A 91 9.37 4.02 51.77
N ALA A 92 10.66 4.20 52.01
CA ALA A 92 11.78 3.36 51.65
C ALA A 92 12.06 2.18 52.60
N ASN A 93 12.79 1.17 52.11
CA ASN A 93 13.87 0.59 52.89
C ASN A 93 15.02 0.09 52.01
N THR A 94 16.21 0.15 52.60
CA THR A 94 17.55 0.12 51.99
C THR A 94 18.16 -1.28 51.99
N ALA A 95 19.05 -1.51 51.01
CA ALA A 95 19.99 -2.63 50.81
C ALA A 95 19.32 -3.92 50.25
N GLU A 96 19.83 -4.59 49.23
CA GLU A 96 21.21 -5.05 49.01
C GLU A 96 21.50 -5.31 47.50
N GLN A 97 22.75 -5.01 47.10
CA GLN A 97 23.62 -5.78 46.18
C GLN A 97 23.07 -6.17 44.79
N GLU A 98 23.52 -5.47 43.74
CA GLU A 98 24.64 -5.93 42.90
C GLU A 98 24.25 -7.03 41.90
N PHE A 99 23.55 -6.65 40.82
CA PHE A 99 23.87 -7.15 39.48
C PHE A 99 23.21 -6.27 38.41
N GLY A 100 24.04 -5.57 37.65
CA GLY A 100 23.71 -4.97 36.34
C GLY A 100 22.65 -3.87 36.35
N LEU A 101 23.08 -2.61 36.25
CA LEU A 101 22.47 -1.59 35.38
C LEU A 101 23.34 -0.33 35.43
N LYS A 102 24.44 -0.33 34.66
CA LYS A 102 25.07 0.92 34.24
C LYS A 102 24.32 1.38 32.99
N ASN A 103 23.44 2.35 33.20
CA ASN A 103 22.79 3.17 32.18
C ASN A 103 23.83 3.77 31.23
N VAL A 104 24.02 3.17 30.07
CA VAL A 104 24.45 3.86 28.84
C VAL A 104 23.76 3.18 27.67
N ALA A 105 22.98 3.96 26.92
CA ALA A 105 22.39 3.65 25.62
C ALA A 105 21.21 2.66 25.59
N GLU A 106 20.13 2.97 26.31
CA GLU A 106 18.80 2.47 25.93
C GLU A 106 18.16 3.45 24.93
N LYS A 107 18.59 3.38 23.67
CA LYS A 107 17.86 3.99 22.57
C LYS A 107 17.93 3.17 21.29
N ASP A 108 18.01 1.84 21.35
CA ASP A 108 18.10 1.02 20.14
C ASP A 108 17.26 -0.27 20.16
N GLU A 109 16.41 -0.51 21.18
CA GLU A 109 15.69 -1.80 21.30
C GLU A 109 14.16 -1.71 21.08
N GLN A 110 13.64 -0.54 20.72
CA GLN A 110 12.21 -0.38 20.38
C GLN A 110 11.97 -0.32 18.86
N GLU A 111 13.02 -0.43 18.04
CA GLU A 111 12.94 -0.25 16.59
C GLU A 111 12.97 -1.56 15.79
N PHE A 112 13.01 -2.71 16.46
CA PHE A 112 12.88 -4.01 15.80
C PHE A 112 11.45 -4.54 15.97
N GLY A 113 10.56 -4.14 15.06
CA GLY A 113 9.18 -4.66 15.00
C GLY A 113 8.09 -3.60 14.85
N LEU A 114 8.39 -2.33 15.12
CA LEU A 114 7.57 -1.22 14.66
C LEU A 114 7.96 -0.93 13.22
N LYS A 115 7.19 -1.46 12.28
CA LYS A 115 7.22 -1.00 10.90
C LYS A 115 6.92 0.51 10.96
N GLN A 116 7.94 1.36 10.77
CA GLN A 116 7.72 2.78 10.49
C GLN A 116 7.04 2.87 9.12
N VAL A 117 5.72 2.68 9.10
CA VAL A 117 4.82 3.09 8.00
C VAL A 117 4.04 4.34 8.44
N ALA A 118 4.72 5.19 9.17
CA ALA A 118 4.28 6.52 9.59
C ALA A 118 5.57 7.32 9.52
N ASP A 119 5.95 7.86 8.35
CA ASP A 119 5.57 9.24 8.05
C ASP A 119 5.51 9.56 6.53
N ASP A 120 5.77 8.58 5.65
CA ASP A 120 5.93 8.88 4.21
C ASP A 120 4.64 8.82 3.38
N GLU A 121 3.56 8.20 3.88
CA GLU A 121 2.29 8.09 3.14
C GLU A 121 1.39 9.33 3.28
N GLU A 122 1.59 10.16 4.30
CA GLU A 122 0.68 11.27 4.62
C GLU A 122 0.92 12.53 3.77
N ASP A 123 2.07 12.63 3.11
CA ASP A 123 2.45 13.81 2.32
C ASP A 123 2.67 13.53 0.83
N VAL A 124 2.11 12.44 0.30
CA VAL A 124 2.11 12.19 -1.14
C VAL A 124 1.30 13.28 -1.86
N ARG A 125 2.02 14.12 -2.62
CA ARG A 125 1.46 15.20 -3.43
C ARG A 125 1.57 14.89 -4.92
N LEU A 126 0.46 15.00 -5.63
CA LEU A 126 0.43 14.97 -7.08
C LEU A 126 0.50 16.39 -7.63
N TYR A 127 1.59 16.73 -8.31
CA TYR A 127 1.76 18.02 -8.95
C TYR A 127 1.23 18.03 -10.39
N ALA A 128 0.55 19.10 -10.76
CA ALA A 128 0.04 19.31 -12.10
C ALA A 128 -0.13 20.81 -12.41
N GLU A 129 -0.09 21.15 -13.69
CA GLU A 129 -0.38 22.51 -14.16
C GLU A 129 -1.87 22.65 -14.48
N VAL A 130 -2.44 23.82 -14.18
CA VAL A 130 -3.82 24.15 -14.50
C VAL A 130 -3.94 24.60 -15.96
N SER A 131 -4.68 23.84 -16.76
CA SER A 131 -4.99 24.20 -18.15
C SER A 131 -6.16 25.19 -18.23
N SER A 132 -7.27 24.90 -17.54
CA SER A 132 -8.47 25.73 -17.61
C SER A 132 -9.24 25.75 -16.30
N ILE A 133 -9.95 26.85 -16.06
CA ILE A 133 -10.80 27.05 -14.88
C ILE A 133 -12.16 27.53 -15.36
N LYS A 134 -13.21 26.81 -14.95
CA LYS A 134 -14.60 27.14 -15.23
C LYS A 134 -15.37 27.22 -13.92
N LYS A 135 -16.53 27.85 -13.94
CA LYS A 135 -17.50 27.82 -12.85
C LYS A 135 -18.77 27.15 -13.33
N ASP A 136 -19.35 26.31 -12.48
CA ASP A 136 -20.68 25.76 -12.74
C ASP A 136 -21.77 26.79 -12.42
N PRO A 137 -23.05 26.52 -12.78
CA PRO A 137 -24.16 27.42 -12.47
C PRO A 137 -24.36 27.70 -10.98
N TYR A 138 -23.83 26.84 -10.11
CA TYR A 138 -23.87 26.98 -8.65
C TYR A 138 -22.64 27.70 -8.08
N GLY A 139 -21.73 28.17 -8.94
CA GLY A 139 -20.54 28.92 -8.57
C GLY A 139 -19.34 28.07 -8.11
N SER A 140 -19.42 26.75 -8.17
CA SER A 140 -18.31 25.84 -7.83
C SER A 140 -17.23 25.86 -8.93
N LEU A 141 -15.96 25.89 -8.54
CA LEU A 141 -14.86 25.83 -9.50
C LEU A 141 -14.71 24.42 -10.10
N ILE A 142 -14.54 24.37 -11.42
CA ILE A 142 -14.16 23.18 -12.18
C ILE A 142 -12.79 23.48 -12.79
N VAL A 143 -11.79 22.71 -12.39
CA VAL A 143 -10.38 22.87 -12.78
C VAL A 143 -10.01 21.72 -13.71
N THR A 144 -9.54 22.06 -14.89
CA THR A 144 -8.96 21.11 -15.84
C THR A 144 -7.45 21.24 -15.78
N LEU A 145 -6.77 20.13 -15.56
CA LEU A 145 -5.32 20.03 -15.47
C LEU A 145 -4.71 19.74 -16.84
N ALA A 146 -3.41 19.96 -17.00
CA ALA A 146 -2.67 19.71 -18.23
C ALA A 146 -2.66 18.21 -18.63
N ASN A 147 -2.81 17.32 -17.66
CA ASN A 147 -2.96 15.87 -17.87
C ASN A 147 -4.42 15.45 -18.16
N GLU A 148 -5.25 16.39 -18.64
CA GLU A 148 -6.66 16.22 -19.00
C GLU A 148 -7.60 15.82 -17.84
N GLN A 149 -7.10 15.66 -16.62
CA GLN A 149 -7.93 15.37 -15.46
C GLN A 149 -8.78 16.59 -15.09
N THR A 150 -10.01 16.34 -14.68
CA THR A 150 -10.94 17.40 -14.29
C THR A 150 -11.39 17.23 -12.84
N TRP A 151 -11.26 18.28 -12.05
CA TRP A 151 -11.53 18.32 -10.62
C TRP A 151 -12.55 19.41 -10.29
N LYS A 152 -13.58 19.09 -9.51
CA LYS A 152 -14.63 20.02 -9.07
C LYS A 152 -14.51 20.32 -7.59
N GLN A 153 -14.66 21.58 -7.22
CA GLN A 153 -14.81 22.03 -5.84
C GLN A 153 -16.04 21.41 -5.19
N VAL A 154 -15.89 20.88 -3.97
CA VAL A 154 -17.00 20.32 -3.18
C VAL A 154 -17.26 21.12 -1.90
N GLY A 155 -16.25 21.78 -1.34
CA GLY A 155 -16.41 22.61 -0.15
C GLY A 155 -16.73 24.07 -0.46
N THR A 156 -16.91 24.86 0.59
CA THR A 156 -17.22 26.31 0.49
C THR A 156 -15.96 27.18 0.48
N GLU A 157 -14.78 26.57 0.50
CA GLU A 157 -13.52 27.29 0.61
C GLU A 157 -13.28 28.15 -0.64
N ARG A 158 -12.97 29.42 -0.44
CA ARG A 158 -12.63 30.32 -1.55
C ARG A 158 -11.17 30.13 -1.94
N TYR A 159 -10.94 29.65 -3.15
CA TYR A 159 -9.60 29.48 -3.68
C TYR A 159 -9.47 30.15 -5.04
N LYS A 160 -8.54 31.11 -5.15
CA LYS A 160 -8.25 31.80 -6.40
C LYS A 160 -7.18 31.02 -7.16
N LEU A 161 -7.54 30.59 -8.36
CA LEU A 161 -6.65 29.89 -9.29
C LEU A 161 -6.44 30.74 -10.54
N LYS A 162 -5.29 30.55 -11.18
CA LYS A 162 -4.98 31.08 -12.50
C LYS A 162 -4.61 29.93 -13.44
N SER A 163 -4.96 30.05 -14.71
CA SER A 163 -4.44 29.14 -15.74
C SER A 163 -2.91 29.28 -15.82
N GLY A 164 -2.22 28.16 -16.08
CA GLY A 164 -0.76 28.06 -16.08
C GLY A 164 -0.13 27.94 -14.70
N GLN A 165 -0.93 27.91 -13.62
CA GLN A 165 -0.41 27.75 -12.26
C GLN A 165 -0.12 26.28 -11.96
N THR A 166 1.04 25.99 -11.38
CA THR A 166 1.34 24.68 -10.79
C THR A 166 0.61 24.53 -9.45
N ILE A 167 -0.16 23.45 -9.33
CA ILE A 167 -0.91 23.09 -8.13
C ILE A 167 -0.50 21.68 -7.68
N PHE A 168 -0.78 21.37 -6.43
CA PHE A 168 -0.72 20.02 -5.92
C PHE A 168 -2.11 19.54 -5.52
N ILE A 169 -2.31 18.23 -5.63
CA ILE A 169 -3.46 17.51 -5.07
C ILE A 169 -2.92 16.48 -4.09
N LYS A 170 -3.46 16.47 -2.87
CA LYS A 170 -3.11 15.47 -1.86
C LYS A 170 -4.35 14.84 -1.24
N LYS A 171 -4.17 13.66 -0.65
CA LYS A 171 -5.22 12.99 0.11
C LYS A 171 -5.51 13.82 1.37
N GLY A 172 -6.79 14.02 1.65
CA GLY A 172 -7.28 14.62 2.88
C GLY A 172 -7.94 13.56 3.77
N ALA A 173 -8.44 14.01 4.93
CA ALA A 173 -9.18 13.14 5.83
C ALA A 173 -10.42 12.51 5.15
N LEU A 174 -10.80 11.32 5.61
CA LEU A 174 -12.02 10.60 5.19
C LEU A 174 -12.09 10.35 3.67
N GLY A 175 -10.94 10.13 3.02
CA GLY A 175 -10.88 9.85 1.57
C GLY A 175 -11.21 11.06 0.69
N SER A 176 -11.20 12.28 1.25
CA SER A 176 -11.32 13.50 0.46
C SER A 176 -9.99 13.86 -0.24
N PHE A 177 -10.04 14.76 -1.21
CA PHE A 177 -8.84 15.31 -1.86
C PHE A 177 -8.78 16.81 -1.65
N LEU A 178 -7.58 17.33 -1.43
CA LEU A 178 -7.29 18.74 -1.23
C LEU A 178 -6.41 19.23 -2.36
N LEU A 179 -6.81 20.36 -2.96
CA LEU A 179 -6.03 21.09 -3.95
C LEU A 179 -5.40 22.32 -3.31
N GLY A 180 -4.11 22.53 -3.55
CA GLY A 180 -3.34 23.67 -3.07
C GLY A 180 -2.18 24.04 -3.99
N SER A 181 -1.33 24.97 -3.57
CA SER A 181 -0.08 25.34 -4.26
C SER A 181 0.97 25.67 -3.22
N ASP A 182 2.26 25.39 -3.45
CA ASP A 182 3.29 25.52 -2.40
C ASP A 182 3.44 26.96 -1.90
N GLY A 183 3.19 27.97 -2.74
CA GLY A 183 3.22 29.38 -2.37
C GLY A 183 2.02 29.88 -1.55
N ARG A 184 1.08 29.00 -1.17
CA ARG A 184 -0.14 29.38 -0.45
C ARG A 184 -0.56 28.31 0.56
N ASN A 185 -0.81 28.71 1.80
CA ASN A 185 -1.22 27.82 2.89
C ASN A 185 -2.70 27.38 2.87
N SER A 186 -3.54 28.00 2.03
CA SER A 186 -4.94 27.60 1.90
C SER A 186 -5.09 26.44 0.92
N THR A 187 -6.00 25.52 1.20
CA THR A 187 -6.40 24.45 0.28
C THR A 187 -7.90 24.47 0.04
N MET A 188 -8.36 23.79 -1.01
CA MET A 188 -9.78 23.61 -1.32
C MET A 188 -10.10 22.14 -1.52
N ARG A 189 -11.25 21.69 -0.99
CA ARG A 189 -11.66 20.30 -1.16
C ARG A 189 -12.22 20.08 -2.56
N VAL A 190 -11.71 19.05 -3.24
CA VAL A 190 -12.05 18.73 -4.62
C VAL A 190 -12.46 17.26 -4.79
N LYS A 191 -13.26 17.00 -5.83
CA LYS A 191 -13.64 15.67 -6.29
C LYS A 191 -13.34 15.54 -7.78
N ARG A 192 -12.74 14.41 -8.16
CA ARG A 192 -12.45 14.12 -9.56
C ARG A 192 -13.75 13.84 -10.33
N LEU A 193 -13.86 14.40 -11.53
CA LEU A 193 -14.97 14.17 -12.46
C LEU A 193 -14.57 13.23 -13.62
N LYS A 194 -13.33 13.34 -14.10
CA LYS A 194 -12.76 12.55 -15.21
C LYS A 194 -11.26 12.35 -14.99
#